data_AF-A0A3A0FRQ8-F1
#
_entry.id   AF-A0A3A0FRQ8-F1
#
_cell.length_a   1.000
_cell.length_b   1.000
_cell.length_c   1.000
_cell.angle_alpha   90.00
_cell.angle_beta   90.00
_cell.angle_gamma   90.00
#
_symmetry.space_group_name_H-M   'P 1'
#
loop_
_entity.id
_entity.type
_entity.pdbx_description
1 polymer ?
#
loop_
_entity_poly.entity_id
_entity_poly.type
_entity_poly.pdbx_seq_one_letter_code
_entity_poly.pdbx_strand_id
1 'polypeptide(L)'
;MLHRGRGTTALPKARRMRSRAGLACAAALAIAGCGREREPSQQACAEILATRLPAARVVAAAADATTAALEFEVGAWWRDAARGRLACSFEAQPGRGLRLRAATLDGVAFTSSELLVANVDLLLAEMRRSAGPPD
;
A
#
# COMPACT_ATOMS: atom_id res chain seq x y z
N MET A 1 28.13 -82.46 -7.52
CA MET A 1 29.46 -81.93 -7.91
C MET A 1 29.55 -80.46 -7.52
N LEU A 2 30.77 -79.98 -7.32
CA LEU A 2 31.20 -78.80 -6.58
C LEU A 2 30.83 -77.40 -7.14
N HIS A 3 30.98 -76.43 -6.22
CA HIS A 3 31.34 -75.00 -6.34
C HIS A 3 30.20 -73.96 -6.45
N ARG A 4 30.01 -73.00 -5.50
CA ARG A 4 30.80 -71.90 -4.88
C ARG A 4 30.62 -70.55 -5.60
N GLY A 5 30.20 -69.53 -4.84
CA GLY A 5 30.29 -68.08 -5.15
C GLY A 5 29.12 -67.32 -4.50
N ARG A 6 29.19 -66.75 -3.28
CA ARG A 6 29.99 -65.63 -2.72
C ARG A 6 29.60 -64.26 -3.32
N GLY A 7 28.97 -63.43 -2.48
CA GLY A 7 28.70 -62.00 -2.73
C GLY A 7 27.73 -61.43 -1.68
N THR A 8 28.10 -61.41 -0.40
CA THR A 8 28.47 -60.18 0.36
C THR A 8 27.36 -59.13 0.49
N THR A 9 26.65 -59.22 1.62
CA THR A 9 26.02 -58.10 2.32
C THR A 9 27.04 -57.01 2.64
N ALA A 10 26.85 -55.82 2.08
CA ALA A 10 27.55 -54.61 2.51
C ALA A 10 26.55 -53.45 2.50
N LEU A 11 25.96 -53.19 3.67
CA LEU A 11 25.24 -51.96 3.95
C LEU A 11 26.28 -50.83 4.04
N PRO A 12 26.20 -49.76 3.24
CA PRO A 12 27.16 -48.67 3.31
C PRO A 12 27.02 -47.88 4.62
N LYS A 13 28.16 -47.79 5.32
CA LYS A 13 28.45 -46.88 6.42
C LYS A 13 28.32 -45.41 5.98
N ALA A 14 27.56 -44.67 6.76
CA ALA A 14 27.70 -43.25 7.15
C ALA A 14 28.67 -42.33 6.38
N ARG A 15 28.16 -41.17 5.94
CA ARG A 15 28.88 -39.89 6.15
C ARG A 15 27.96 -38.68 6.00
N ARG A 16 27.68 -38.04 7.13
CA ARG A 16 27.35 -36.62 7.36
C ARG A 16 27.10 -35.79 6.08
N MET A 17 25.85 -35.60 5.68
CA MET A 17 25.49 -34.42 4.89
C MET A 17 25.02 -33.33 5.83
N ARG A 18 25.85 -32.28 5.83
CA ARG A 18 25.70 -31.02 6.53
C ARG A 18 24.28 -30.50 6.47
N SER A 19 23.76 -30.16 7.64
CA SER A 19 22.74 -29.15 7.89
C SER A 19 22.84 -28.02 6.85
N ARG A 20 21.93 -28.03 5.86
CA ARG A 20 21.57 -26.84 5.10
C ARG A 20 20.63 -26.01 5.95
N ALA A 21 21.17 -25.50 7.05
CA ALA A 21 20.67 -24.30 7.68
C ALA A 21 21.02 -23.12 6.75
N GLY A 22 20.08 -22.21 6.57
CA GLY A 22 20.36 -20.90 5.97
C GLY A 22 20.10 -20.83 4.47
N LEU A 23 18.84 -20.79 4.09
CA LEU A 23 18.36 -20.03 2.92
C LEU A 23 16.89 -19.68 3.13
N ALA A 24 16.59 -19.12 4.31
CA ALA A 24 15.48 -18.19 4.41
C ALA A 24 15.98 -16.89 3.81
N CYS A 25 15.79 -16.72 2.50
CA CYS A 25 15.80 -15.39 1.90
C CYS A 25 14.72 -14.59 2.61
N ALA A 26 15.12 -13.87 3.66
CA ALA A 26 14.45 -12.67 4.06
C ALA A 26 14.46 -11.77 2.83
N ALA A 27 13.37 -11.81 2.06
CA ALA A 27 13.03 -10.74 1.15
C ALA A 27 12.77 -9.52 2.03
N ALA A 28 13.86 -8.90 2.49
CA ALA A 28 13.86 -7.58 3.03
C ALA A 28 13.19 -6.73 1.97
N LEU A 29 12.01 -6.22 2.33
CA LEU A 29 11.21 -5.31 1.54
C LEU A 29 12.12 -4.20 1.00
N ALA A 30 12.52 -4.36 -0.24
CA ALA A 30 13.07 -3.29 -1.04
C ALA A 30 11.89 -2.38 -1.41
N ILE A 31 11.39 -1.62 -0.43
CA ILE A 31 10.78 -0.33 -0.71
C ILE A 31 11.94 0.65 -0.87
N ALA A 32 12.84 0.34 -1.80
CA ALA A 32 13.61 1.35 -2.48
C ALA A 32 12.56 2.13 -3.26
N GLY A 33 12.08 3.22 -2.66
CA GLY A 33 11.27 4.21 -3.33
C GLY A 33 12.10 4.82 -4.47
N CYS A 34 12.10 4.15 -5.62
CA CYS A 34 12.40 4.80 -6.88
C CYS A 34 11.35 5.90 -7.03
N GLY A 35 11.82 7.16 -7.04
CA GLY A 35 11.02 8.37 -7.02
C GLY A 35 10.09 8.52 -8.23
N ARG A 36 9.04 7.71 -8.28
CA ARG A 36 7.83 8.05 -9.01
C ARG A 36 7.16 9.16 -8.22
N GLU A 37 7.09 10.34 -8.81
CA GLU A 37 6.17 11.38 -8.39
C GLU A 37 4.80 10.72 -8.18
N ARG A 38 4.18 10.96 -7.02
CA ARG A 38 2.86 10.40 -6.75
C ARG A 38 1.88 11.01 -7.74
N GLU A 39 0.99 10.18 -8.27
CA GLU A 39 -0.10 10.66 -9.11
C GLU A 39 -0.90 11.74 -8.34
N PRO A 40 -1.29 12.85 -8.97
CA PRO A 40 -2.03 13.93 -8.31
C PRO A 40 -3.32 13.44 -7.63
N SER A 41 -4.01 12.47 -8.25
CA SER A 41 -5.22 11.85 -7.70
C SER A 41 -4.95 11.06 -6.42
N GLN A 42 -3.79 10.38 -6.34
CA GLN A 42 -3.36 9.65 -5.15
C GLN A 42 -3.12 10.61 -4.00
N GLN A 43 -2.45 11.73 -4.27
CA GLN A 43 -2.19 12.76 -3.27
C GLN A 43 -3.49 13.39 -2.76
N ALA A 44 -4.39 13.80 -3.67
CA ALA A 44 -5.69 14.35 -3.29
C ALA A 44 -6.53 13.35 -2.47
N CYS A 45 -6.56 12.06 -2.86
CA CYS A 45 -7.29 11.04 -2.12
C CYS A 45 -6.66 10.79 -0.73
N ALA A 46 -5.34 10.89 -0.61
CA ALA A 46 -4.65 10.77 0.68
C ALA A 46 -4.93 11.96 1.61
N GLU A 47 -5.06 13.17 1.08
CA GLU A 47 -5.47 14.36 1.84
C GLU A 47 -6.90 14.19 2.39
N ILE A 48 -7.82 13.67 1.58
CA ILE A 48 -9.19 13.35 2.05
C ILE A 48 -9.14 12.32 3.20
N LEU A 49 -8.33 11.26 3.05
CA LEU A 49 -8.18 10.25 4.09
C LEU A 49 -7.63 10.85 5.39
N ALA A 50 -6.58 11.68 5.31
CA ALA A 50 -5.94 12.29 6.46
C ALA A 50 -6.89 13.22 7.24
N THR A 51 -7.76 13.96 6.54
CA THR A 51 -8.78 14.80 7.19
C THR A 51 -9.87 13.96 7.87
N ARG A 52 -10.32 12.88 7.23
CA ARG A 52 -11.40 12.03 7.76
C ARG A 52 -10.97 11.09 8.87
N LEU A 53 -9.79 10.48 8.70
CA LEU A 53 -9.22 9.49 9.59
C LEU A 53 -7.74 9.84 9.85
N PRO A 54 -7.46 10.81 10.74
CA PRO A 54 -6.08 11.27 10.99
C PRO A 54 -5.13 10.18 11.51
N ALA A 55 -5.69 9.13 12.13
CA ALA A 55 -4.93 7.98 12.61
C ALA A 55 -4.70 6.89 11.54
N ALA A 56 -5.26 7.05 10.33
CA ALA A 56 -5.11 6.08 9.25
C ALA A 56 -3.71 6.14 8.64
N ARG A 57 -3.13 4.97 8.41
CA ARG A 57 -1.89 4.79 7.64
C ARG A 57 -2.22 4.10 6.33
N VAL A 58 -1.86 4.73 5.21
CA VAL A 58 -1.97 4.10 3.88
C VAL A 58 -0.98 2.94 3.79
N VAL A 59 -1.47 1.75 3.43
CA VAL A 59 -0.67 0.53 3.25
C VAL A 59 -0.53 0.13 1.79
N ALA A 60 -1.51 0.47 0.94
CA ALA A 60 -1.42 0.29 -0.50
C ALA A 60 -2.18 1.40 -1.23
N ALA A 61 -1.78 1.68 -2.46
CA ALA A 61 -2.43 2.67 -3.30
C ALA A 61 -2.38 2.24 -4.77
N ALA A 62 -3.48 2.46 -5.48
CA ALA A 62 -3.57 2.38 -6.94
C ALA A 62 -4.17 3.69 -7.44
N ALA A 63 -3.59 4.28 -8.48
CA ALA A 63 -4.04 5.57 -9.00
C ALA A 63 -3.74 5.72 -10.49
N ASP A 64 -4.55 6.53 -11.15
CA ASP A 64 -4.34 7.08 -12.48
C ASP A 64 -4.60 8.60 -12.45
N ALA A 65 -4.62 9.28 -13.59
CA ALA A 65 -4.80 10.74 -13.65
C ALA A 65 -6.08 11.26 -12.94
N THR A 66 -7.14 10.46 -12.83
CA THR A 66 -8.46 10.90 -12.35
C THR A 66 -9.10 9.95 -11.33
N THR A 67 -8.51 8.79 -11.05
CA THR A 67 -9.01 7.87 -10.05
C THR A 67 -7.90 7.46 -9.09
N ALA A 68 -8.28 7.22 -7.83
CA ALA A 68 -7.37 6.69 -6.82
C ALA A 68 -8.11 5.77 -5.86
N ALA A 69 -7.46 4.70 -5.43
CA ALA A 69 -7.91 3.81 -4.38
C ALA A 69 -6.77 3.60 -3.37
N LEU A 70 -7.07 3.84 -2.10
CA LEU A 70 -6.15 3.69 -0.98
C LEU A 70 -6.66 2.58 -0.06
N GLU A 71 -5.80 1.61 0.23
CA GLU A 71 -5.99 0.71 1.36
C GLU A 71 -5.27 1.29 2.56
N PHE A 72 -5.94 1.32 3.71
CA PHE A 72 -5.40 1.90 4.92
C PHE A 72 -5.65 1.02 6.15
N GLU A 73 -4.84 1.26 7.16
CA GLU A 73 -4.95 0.65 8.48
C GLU A 73 -5.17 1.73 9.53
N VAL A 74 -6.12 1.52 10.44
CA VAL A 74 -6.34 2.32 11.64
C VAL A 74 -6.07 1.42 12.83
N GLY A 75 -4.99 1.67 13.56
CA GLY A 75 -4.60 0.83 14.68
C GLY A 75 -3.85 1.61 15.74
N ALA A 76 -4.07 1.23 16.99
CA ALA A 76 -3.18 1.58 18.08
C ALA A 76 -2.21 0.42 18.29
N TRP A 77 -1.01 0.70 18.82
CA TRP A 77 0.06 -0.29 19.02
C TRP A 77 -0.32 -1.54 19.85
N TRP A 78 -1.47 -1.52 20.53
CA TRP A 78 -1.94 -2.55 21.45
C TRP A 78 -3.18 -3.32 20.96
N ARG A 79 -3.69 -3.06 19.74
CA ARG A 79 -4.88 -3.73 19.19
C ARG A 79 -4.67 -4.08 17.72
N ASP A 80 -5.35 -5.12 17.24
CA ASP A 80 -5.38 -5.46 15.83
C ASP A 80 -5.81 -4.25 14.99
N ALA A 81 -5.03 -3.94 13.97
CA ALA A 81 -5.29 -2.81 13.10
C ALA A 81 -6.53 -3.08 12.24
N ALA A 82 -7.51 -2.18 12.28
CA ALA A 82 -8.66 -2.22 11.42
C ALA A 82 -8.25 -1.80 10.01
N ARG A 83 -8.59 -2.61 8.99
CA ARG A 83 -8.33 -2.29 7.59
C ARG A 83 -9.54 -1.64 6.95
N GLY A 84 -9.30 -0.69 6.08
CA GLY A 84 -10.33 -0.07 5.27
C GLY A 84 -9.83 0.32 3.89
N ARG A 85 -10.77 0.77 3.05
CA ARG A 85 -10.51 1.20 1.68
C ARG A 85 -11.23 2.52 1.40
N LEU A 86 -10.49 3.50 0.89
CA LEU A 86 -11.01 4.73 0.33
C LEU A 86 -10.83 4.69 -1.19
N ALA A 87 -11.90 4.90 -1.95
CA ALA A 87 -11.82 5.10 -3.40
C ALA A 87 -12.33 6.51 -3.74
N CYS A 88 -11.62 7.20 -4.64
CA CYS A 88 -11.89 8.55 -5.07
C CYS A 88 -11.94 8.61 -6.61
N SER A 89 -12.89 9.37 -7.15
CA SER A 89 -12.97 9.73 -8.57
C SER A 89 -12.97 11.25 -8.69
N PHE A 90 -12.14 11.74 -9.60
CA PHE A 90 -11.88 13.14 -9.81
C PHE A 90 -12.22 13.55 -11.25
N GLU A 91 -12.48 14.84 -11.41
CA GLU A 91 -12.54 15.51 -12.71
C GLU A 91 -11.43 16.56 -12.75
N ALA A 92 -10.65 16.58 -13.83
CA ALA A 92 -9.68 17.63 -14.07
C ALA A 92 -10.39 18.96 -14.38
N GLN A 93 -10.09 20.00 -13.60
CA GLN A 93 -10.55 21.35 -13.88
C GLN A 93 -9.44 22.19 -14.53
N PRO A 94 -9.69 22.79 -15.71
CA PRO A 94 -8.74 23.69 -16.34
C PRO A 94 -8.29 24.81 -15.38
N GLY A 95 -7.00 24.85 -15.07
CA GLY A 95 -6.40 25.87 -14.20
C GLY A 95 -6.78 25.80 -12.72
N ARG A 96 -7.49 24.75 -12.26
CA ARG A 96 -7.93 24.60 -10.84
C ARG A 96 -7.62 23.23 -10.22
N GLY A 97 -6.81 22.41 -10.88
CA GLY A 97 -6.42 21.09 -10.37
C GLY A 97 -7.54 20.05 -10.46
N LEU A 98 -7.64 19.17 -9.46
CA LEU A 98 -8.61 18.09 -9.41
C LEU A 98 -9.85 18.45 -8.58
N ARG A 99 -11.04 18.11 -9.09
CA ARG A 99 -12.31 18.17 -8.36
C ARG A 99 -12.77 16.78 -7.99
N LEU A 100 -13.05 16.53 -6.72
CA LEU A 100 -13.65 15.27 -6.29
C LEU A 100 -15.11 15.19 -6.78
N ARG A 101 -15.41 14.15 -7.58
CA ARG A 101 -16.74 13.85 -8.12
C ARG A 101 -17.47 12.79 -7.32
N ALA A 102 -16.76 11.77 -6.86
CA ALA A 102 -17.29 10.71 -6.03
C ALA A 102 -16.20 10.18 -5.09
N ALA A 103 -16.61 9.72 -3.92
CA ALA A 103 -15.75 9.00 -3.00
C ALA A 103 -16.55 7.93 -2.26
N THR A 104 -15.90 6.81 -1.94
CA THR A 104 -16.47 5.74 -1.11
C THR A 104 -15.48 5.34 -0.03
N LEU A 105 -15.93 5.31 1.22
CA LEU A 105 -15.17 4.77 2.35
C LEU A 105 -15.80 3.46 2.78
N ASP A 106 -15.05 2.37 2.68
CA ASP A 106 -15.52 1.01 2.99
C ASP A 106 -16.84 0.64 2.28
N GLY A 107 -16.96 1.10 1.02
CA GLY A 107 -18.14 0.90 0.19
C GLY A 107 -19.29 1.87 0.43
N VAL A 108 -19.21 2.74 1.44
CA VAL A 108 -20.21 3.77 1.71
C VAL A 108 -19.88 5.03 0.93
N ALA A 109 -20.78 5.44 0.04
CA ALA A 109 -20.62 6.64 -0.77
C ALA A 109 -20.74 7.92 0.05
N PHE A 110 -19.91 8.91 -0.27
CA PHE A 110 -20.01 10.24 0.33
C PHE A 110 -21.30 10.91 -0.13
N THR A 111 -21.96 11.59 0.80
CA THR A 111 -23.10 12.46 0.50
C THR A 111 -22.67 13.72 -0.26
N SER A 112 -23.63 14.44 -0.84
CA SER A 112 -23.34 15.70 -1.54
C SER A 112 -22.65 16.74 -0.65
N SER A 113 -23.07 16.86 0.62
CA SER A 113 -22.47 17.77 1.59
C SER A 113 -21.03 17.38 1.93
N GLU A 114 -20.77 16.08 2.07
CA GLU A 114 -19.44 15.54 2.33
C GLU A 114 -18.46 15.74 1.16
N LEU A 115 -18.95 15.58 -0.07
CA LEU A 115 -18.19 15.88 -1.28
C LEU A 115 -17.88 17.39 -1.37
N LEU A 116 -18.82 18.26 -0.98
CA LEU A 116 -18.59 19.70 -0.96
C LEU A 116 -17.48 20.08 0.02
N VAL A 117 -17.54 19.57 1.27
CA VAL A 117 -16.52 19.81 2.29
C VAL A 117 -15.15 19.31 1.82
N ALA A 118 -15.08 18.08 1.30
CA ALA A 118 -13.82 17.53 0.80
C ALA A 118 -13.21 18.37 -0.35
N ASN A 119 -14.03 18.90 -1.26
CA ASN A 119 -13.55 19.78 -2.33
C ASN A 119 -13.03 21.14 -1.80
N VAL A 120 -13.66 21.70 -0.76
CA VAL A 120 -13.18 22.92 -0.11
C VAL A 120 -11.83 22.67 0.56
N ASP A 121 -11.69 21.55 1.27
CA ASP A 121 -10.43 21.18 1.93
C ASP A 121 -9.30 20.98 0.92
N LEU A 122 -9.57 20.32 -0.21
CA LEU A 122 -8.61 20.14 -1.30
C LEU A 122 -8.18 21.49 -1.90
N LEU A 123 -9.12 22.41 -2.13
CA LEU A 123 -8.81 23.74 -2.63
C LEU A 123 -7.92 24.52 -1.65
N LEU A 124 -8.24 24.46 -0.35
CA LEU A 124 -7.43 25.12 0.69
C LEU A 124 -6.04 24.52 0.79
N ALA A 125 -5.91 23.20 0.68
CA ALA A 125 -4.62 22.51 0.65
C ALA A 125 -3.78 22.95 -0.56
N GLU A 126 -4.40 23.07 -1.73
CA GLU A 126 -3.76 23.57 -2.95
C GLU A 126 -3.27 25.02 -2.79
N MET A 127 -4.12 25.91 -2.27
CA MET A 127 -3.74 27.30 -2.02
C MET A 127 -2.53 27.42 -1.09
N ARG A 128 -2.45 26.58 -0.03
CA ARG A 128 -1.30 26.57 0.89
C ARG A 128 -0.02 26.12 0.21
N ARG A 129 -0.09 25.17 -0.74
CA ARG A 129 1.07 24.75 -1.54
C ARG A 129 1.52 25.84 -2.49
N SER A 130 0.57 26.52 -3.14
CA SER A 130 0.88 27.58 -4.11
C SER A 130 1.37 28.88 -3.46
N ALA A 131 1.03 29.14 -2.20
CA ALA A 131 1.38 30.39 -1.51
C ALA A 131 2.89 30.54 -1.20
N GLY A 132 3.69 29.47 -1.29
CA GLY A 132 5.11 29.49 -0.91
C GLY A 132 5.33 29.69 0.60
N PRO A 133 6.54 29.45 1.12
CA PRO A 133 6.88 29.87 2.49
C PRO A 133 6.82 31.41 2.59
N PRO A 134 6.33 31.98 3.70
CA PRO A 134 6.44 33.42 3.92
C PRO A 134 7.92 33.79 4.02
N ASP A 135 8.34 34.79 3.23
CA ASP A 135 9.67 35.41 3.28
C ASP A 135 9.96 36.09 4.64
#